data_AF-A0A838TH18-F1
#
_entry.id   AF-A0A838TH18-F1
#
_cell.length_a   1.000
_cell.length_b   1.000
_cell.length_c   1.000
_cell.angle_alpha   90.00
_cell.angle_beta   90.00
_cell.angle_gamma   90.00
#
_symmetry.space_group_name_H-M   'P 1'
#
loop_
_entity.id
_entity.type
_entity.pdbx_description
1 polymer ?
#
loop_
_entity_poly.entity_id
_entity_poly.type
_entity_poly.pdbx_seq_one_letter_code
_entity_poly.pdbx_strand_id
1 'polypeptide(L)'
;MTTSSPASKALISQDGRTAMVSVSVSFLQRGGRKQILSPAGAAPWSPAARVDSALVKAVVRAHRWRQMIESGKYGSSAELAKAEKVNDSYLSRVLRLTLIAPDIIEAI
;
A
#
# COMPACT_ATOMS: atom_id res chain seq x y z
N MET A 1 -29.41 5.76 -5.23
CA MET A 1 -29.88 4.56 -5.96
C MET A 1 -29.40 3.33 -5.20
N THR A 2 -30.30 2.69 -4.46
CA THR A 2 -30.08 1.49 -3.65
C THR A 2 -30.23 0.25 -4.53
N THR A 3 -29.13 -0.41 -4.88
CA THR A 3 -29.18 -1.73 -5.52
C THR A 3 -29.08 -2.80 -4.44
N SER A 4 -30.18 -3.51 -4.20
CA SER A 4 -30.25 -4.69 -3.35
C SER A 4 -29.36 -5.81 -3.92
N SER A 5 -28.56 -6.44 -3.06
CA SER A 5 -27.71 -7.58 -3.41
C SER A 5 -28.57 -8.85 -3.57
N PRO A 6 -28.48 -9.60 -4.67
CA PRO A 6 -29.17 -10.88 -4.77
C PRO A 6 -28.39 -11.93 -3.96
N ALA A 7 -29.08 -12.55 -3.00
CA ALA A 7 -28.57 -13.65 -2.20
C ALA A 7 -28.04 -14.78 -3.10
N SER A 8 -26.86 -15.31 -2.77
CA SER A 8 -26.26 -16.45 -3.50
C SER A 8 -27.16 -17.67 -3.35
N LYS A 9 -27.77 -18.12 -4.45
CA LYS A 9 -28.58 -19.34 -4.49
C LYS A 9 -27.66 -20.52 -4.82
N ALA A 10 -27.50 -21.43 -3.86
CA ALA A 10 -26.82 -22.69 -4.09
C ALA A 10 -27.85 -23.73 -4.55
N LEU A 11 -27.63 -24.32 -5.73
CA LEU A 11 -28.42 -25.44 -6.24
C LEU A 11 -27.57 -26.70 -6.16
N ILE A 12 -28.05 -27.69 -5.42
CA ILE A 12 -27.37 -28.99 -5.29
C ILE A 12 -28.02 -29.94 -6.30
N SER A 13 -27.21 -30.57 -7.14
CA SER A 13 -27.66 -31.61 -8.07
C SER A 13 -28.29 -32.78 -7.30
N GLN A 14 -29.34 -33.40 -7.84
CA GLN A 14 -30.09 -34.48 -7.18
C GLN A 14 -29.21 -35.70 -6.83
N ASP A 15 -28.10 -35.89 -7.55
CA ASP A 15 -27.12 -36.96 -7.29
C ASP A 15 -26.19 -36.67 -6.09
N GLY A 16 -26.30 -35.49 -5.46
CA GLY A 16 -25.47 -35.06 -4.33
C GLY A 16 -23.99 -34.80 -4.67
N ARG A 17 -23.57 -35.03 -5.91
CA ARG A 17 -22.16 -34.95 -6.35
C ARG A 17 -21.70 -33.55 -6.75
N THR A 18 -22.62 -32.66 -7.12
CA THR A 18 -22.28 -31.35 -7.68
C THR A 18 -23.15 -30.26 -7.08
N ALA A 19 -22.54 -29.24 -6.48
CA ALA A 19 -23.21 -28.03 -6.03
C ALA A 19 -22.85 -26.86 -6.95
N MET A 20 -23.86 -26.20 -7.51
CA MET A 20 -23.71 -25.00 -8.34
C MET A 20 -24.02 -23.77 -7.48
N VAL A 21 -23.01 -22.92 -7.28
CA VAL A 21 -23.14 -21.66 -6.54
C VAL A 21 -23.05 -20.51 -7.53
N SER A 22 -24.13 -19.73 -7.65
CA SER A 22 -24.11 -18.48 -8.41
C SER A 22 -23.82 -17.32 -7.47
N VAL A 23 -22.69 -16.63 -7.71
CA VAL A 23 -22.28 -15.46 -6.94
C VAL A 23 -22.30 -14.24 -7.87
N SER A 24 -23.12 -13.24 -7.53
CA SER A 24 -23.12 -11.97 -8.24
C SER A 24 -21.89 -11.15 -7.82
N VAL A 25 -20.98 -10.90 -8.76
CA VAL A 25 -19.76 -10.11 -8.53
C VAL A 25 -19.81 -8.85 -9.38
N SER A 26 -19.55 -7.70 -8.77
CA SER A 26 -19.39 -6.42 -9.47
C SER A 26 -17.92 -6.03 -9.48
N PHE A 27 -17.35 -5.80 -10.66
CA PHE A 27 -15.98 -5.33 -10.83
C PHE A 27 -15.97 -3.81 -10.92
N LEU A 28 -15.13 -3.14 -10.12
CA LEU A 28 -14.83 -1.73 -10.30
C LEU A 28 -13.35 -1.53 -10.66
N GLN A 29 -13.08 -0.49 -11.45
CA GLN A 29 -11.73 -0.07 -11.79
C GLN A 29 -11.43 1.29 -11.15
N ARG A 30 -10.43 1.32 -10.25
CA ARG A 30 -9.89 2.58 -9.69
C ARG A 30 -8.39 2.65 -10.02
N GLY A 31 -7.97 3.77 -10.61
CA GLY A 31 -6.55 4.04 -10.89
C GLY A 31 -5.84 2.98 -11.75
N GLY A 32 -6.53 2.38 -12.72
CA GLY A 32 -5.96 1.36 -13.61
C GLY A 32 -5.90 -0.07 -13.03
N ARG A 33 -6.36 -0.30 -11.80
CA ARG A 33 -6.35 -1.63 -11.16
C ARG A 33 -7.78 -2.20 -11.03
N LYS A 34 -7.95 -3.49 -11.37
CA LYS A 34 -9.22 -4.22 -11.20
C LYS A 34 -9.40 -4.59 -9.72
N GLN A 35 -10.53 -4.22 -9.13
CA GLN A 35 -10.92 -4.61 -7.78
C GLN A 35 -12.22 -5.43 -7.81
N ILE A 36 -12.26 -6.49 -7.01
CA ILE A 36 -13.45 -7.27 -6.72
C ILE A 36 -14.09 -6.65 -5.48
N LEU A 37 -15.33 -6.18 -5.57
CA LEU A 37 -16.07 -5.72 -4.39
C LEU A 37 -16.87 -6.85 -3.77
N SER A 38 -16.80 -6.94 -2.45
CA SER A 38 -17.70 -7.78 -1.66
C SER A 38 -19.14 -7.23 -1.73
N PRO A 39 -20.15 -8.11 -1.67
CA PRO A 39 -21.56 -7.72 -1.61
C PRO A 39 -21.87 -6.79 -0.43
N ALA A 40 -22.88 -5.91 -0.60
CA ALA A 40 -23.32 -5.01 0.45
C ALA A 40 -23.76 -5.79 1.71
N GLY A 41 -23.17 -5.45 2.87
CA GLY A 41 -23.44 -6.13 4.15
C GLY A 41 -22.49 -7.29 4.49
N ALA A 42 -21.62 -7.71 3.56
CA ALA A 42 -20.51 -8.59 3.89
C ALA A 42 -19.41 -7.81 4.62
N ALA A 43 -18.70 -8.46 5.55
CA ALA A 43 -17.50 -7.89 6.14
C ALA A 43 -16.56 -7.44 5.01
N PRO A 44 -15.99 -6.22 5.09
CA PRO A 44 -15.08 -5.73 4.04
C PRO A 44 -14.01 -6.79 3.80
N TRP A 45 -13.88 -7.26 2.55
CA TRP A 45 -12.71 -8.04 2.18
C TRP A 45 -11.51 -7.12 2.33
N SER A 46 -10.81 -7.25 3.45
CA SER A 46 -9.57 -6.55 3.72
C SER A 46 -8.45 -7.40 3.14
N PRO A 47 -7.92 -7.07 1.94
CA PRO A 47 -6.67 -7.69 1.53
C PRO A 47 -5.63 -7.44 2.64
N ALA A 48 -4.75 -8.42 2.87
CA ALA A 48 -3.65 -8.25 3.82
C ALA A 48 -2.98 -6.89 3.63
N ALA A 49 -2.62 -6.23 4.74
CA ALA A 49 -1.96 -4.92 4.73
C ALA A 49 -0.81 -4.96 3.70
N ARG A 50 -0.95 -4.19 2.62
CA ARG A 50 0.05 -4.16 1.58
C ARG A 50 1.13 -3.19 2.00
N VAL A 51 2.33 -3.71 2.24
CA VAL A 51 3.52 -2.91 2.48
C VAL A 51 3.80 -2.07 1.23
N ASP A 52 3.83 -0.75 1.39
CA ASP A 52 4.26 0.14 0.32
C ASP A 52 5.79 0.13 0.25
N SER A 53 6.33 -0.69 -0.64
CA SER A 53 7.78 -0.82 -0.83
C SER A 53 8.48 0.50 -1.20
N ALA A 54 7.77 1.46 -1.81
CA ALA A 54 8.35 2.77 -2.12
C ALA A 54 8.49 3.61 -0.84
N LEU A 55 7.49 3.55 0.03
CA LEU A 55 7.52 4.21 1.34
C LEU A 55 8.62 3.63 2.23
N VAL A 56 8.70 2.30 2.33
CA VAL A 56 9.76 1.61 3.08
C VAL A 56 11.15 2.03 2.59
N LYS A 57 11.38 2.03 1.27
CA LYS A 57 12.66 2.45 0.68
C LYS A 57 12.97 3.91 0.97
N ALA A 58 11.97 4.80 0.99
CA ALA A 58 12.17 6.21 1.30
C ALA A 58 12.62 6.40 2.75
N VAL A 59 12.02 5.69 3.71
CA VAL A 59 12.41 5.72 5.12
C VAL A 59 13.85 5.21 5.30
N VAL A 60 14.16 4.04 4.72
CA VAL A 60 15.52 3.47 4.76
C VAL A 60 16.55 4.45 4.18
N ARG A 61 16.22 5.07 3.05
CA ARG A 61 17.09 6.08 2.41
C ARG A 61 17.31 7.30 3.29
N ALA A 62 16.27 7.78 3.98
CA ALA A 62 16.37 8.91 4.89
C ALA A 62 17.37 8.65 6.03
N HIS A 63 17.28 7.49 6.68
CA HIS A 63 18.21 7.11 7.75
C HIS A 63 19.64 6.92 7.23
N ARG A 64 19.80 6.29 6.06
CA ARG A 64 21.12 6.14 5.43
C ARG A 64 21.75 7.50 5.11
N TRP A 65 20.98 8.42 4.54
CA TRP A 65 21.47 9.77 4.22
C TRP A 65 21.85 10.56 5.46
N ARG A 66 21.05 10.47 6.53
CA ARG A 66 21.36 11.06 7.83
C ARG A 66 22.69 10.52 8.37
N GLN A 67 22.89 9.20 8.38
CA GLN A 67 24.15 8.58 8.80
C GLN A 67 25.35 9.04 7.97
N MET A 68 25.19 9.24 6.65
CA MET A 68 26.26 9.72 5.80
C MET A 68 26.67 11.16 6.13
N ILE A 69 25.70 12.03 6.44
CA ILE A 69 25.98 13.40 6.91
C ILE A 69 26.63 13.37 8.29
N GLU A 70 26.07 12.61 9.24
CA GLU A 70 26.59 12.49 10.62
C GLU A 70 28.00 11.87 10.66
N SER A 71 28.33 11.00 9.71
CA SER A 71 29.68 10.43 9.57
C SER A 71 30.73 11.43 9.09
N GLY A 72 30.34 12.64 8.70
CA GLY A 72 31.24 13.66 8.17
C GLY A 72 31.77 13.38 6.76
N LYS A 73 31.30 12.31 6.09
CA LYS A 73 31.67 11.99 4.70
C LYS A 73 31.24 13.06 3.70
N TYR A 74 30.22 13.84 4.05
CA TYR A 74 29.71 14.96 3.27
C TYR A 74 29.56 16.16 4.21
N GLY A 75 30.09 17.32 3.81
CA GLY A 75 30.08 18.54 4.62
C GLY A 75 28.72 19.27 4.60
N SER A 76 27.81 18.91 3.69
CA SER A 76 26.47 19.50 3.63
C SER A 76 25.44 18.58 2.95
N SER A 77 24.15 18.87 3.18
CA SER A 77 23.05 18.21 2.46
C SER A 77 23.13 18.41 0.95
N ALA A 78 23.56 19.60 0.52
CA ALA A 78 23.70 19.95 -0.90
C ALA A 78 24.82 19.14 -1.58
N GLU A 79 25.91 18.90 -0.88
CA GLU A 79 26.99 18.03 -1.36
C GLU A 79 26.52 16.58 -1.50
N LEU A 80 25.84 16.06 -0.49
CA LEU A 80 25.25 14.72 -0.56
C LEU A 80 24.22 14.62 -1.69
N ALA A 81 23.40 15.64 -1.92
CA ALA A 81 22.41 15.66 -2.99
C ALA A 81 23.07 15.56 -4.37
N LYS A 82 24.17 16.29 -4.59
CA LYS A 82 24.98 16.19 -5.82
C LYS A 82 25.56 14.79 -5.98
N ALA A 83 26.11 14.20 -4.92
CA ALA A 83 26.68 12.85 -4.95
C ALA A 83 25.63 11.77 -5.28
N GLU A 84 24.43 11.88 -4.70
CA GLU A 84 23.30 10.98 -4.94
C GLU A 84 22.52 11.30 -6.23
N LYS A 85 22.93 12.34 -6.98
CA LYS A 85 22.29 12.82 -8.21
C LYS A 85 20.80 13.14 -8.03
N VAL A 86 20.46 13.74 -6.89
CA VAL A 86 19.12 14.18 -6.56
C VAL A 86 19.09 15.69 -6.30
N ASN A 87 17.91 16.29 -6.37
CA ASN A 87 17.74 17.69 -6.00
C ASN A 87 17.88 17.85 -4.47
N ASP A 88 18.57 18.90 -4.02
CA ASP A 88 18.71 19.23 -2.59
C ASP A 88 17.35 19.42 -1.88
N SER A 89 16.36 20.00 -2.57
CA SER A 89 14.99 20.08 -2.07
C SER A 89 14.35 18.70 -1.89
N TYR A 90 14.64 17.75 -2.77
CA TYR A 90 14.14 16.37 -2.62
C TYR A 90 14.83 15.68 -1.46
N LEU A 91 16.15 15.79 -1.37
CA LEU A 91 16.92 15.23 -0.27
C LEU A 91 16.46 15.75 1.09
N SER A 92 16.24 17.05 1.20
CA SER A 92 15.70 17.69 2.41
C SER A 92 14.32 17.16 2.80
N ARG A 93 13.42 16.89 1.83
CA ARG A 93 12.10 16.28 2.11
C ARG A 93 12.25 14.85 2.62
N VAL A 94 13.14 14.05 2.03
CA VAL A 94 13.37 12.67 2.45
C VAL A 94 13.99 12.63 3.84
N LEU A 95 14.95 13.51 4.16
CA LEU A 95 15.56 13.57 5.50
C LEU A 95 14.55 13.83 6.62
N ARG A 96 13.45 14.54 6.35
CA ARG A 96 12.37 14.75 7.34
C ARG A 96 11.68 13.46 7.76
N LEU A 97 11.76 12.38 6.96
CA LEU A 97 11.23 11.07 7.35
C LEU A 97 11.94 10.48 8.57
N THR A 98 13.16 10.94 8.88
CA THR A 98 13.88 10.53 10.11
C THR A 98 13.31 11.14 11.39
N LEU A 99 12.37 12.07 11.28
CA LEU A 99 11.71 12.76 12.39
C LEU A 99 10.31 12.20 12.68
N ILE A 100 9.91 11.14 11.98
CA ILE A 100 8.62 10.48 12.17
C ILE A 100 8.64 9.73 13.52
N ALA A 101 7.50 9.73 14.20
CA ALA A 101 7.33 8.97 15.44
C ALA A 101 7.41 7.44 15.18
N PRO A 102 7.96 6.67 16.13
CA PRO A 102 8.23 5.24 15.91
C PRO A 102 6.95 4.42 15.65
N ASP A 103 5.84 4.77 16.29
CA ASP A 103 4.52 4.15 16.06
C ASP A 103 4.04 4.30 14.61
N ILE A 104 4.32 5.45 13.98
CA ILE A 104 4.01 5.67 12.56
C ILE A 104 4.95 4.85 11.67
N ILE A 105 6.23 4.71 12.02
CA ILE A 105 7.19 3.90 11.24
C ILE A 105 6.82 2.42 11.30
N GLU A 106 6.38 1.92 12.46
CA GLU A 106 5.95 0.53 12.65
C GLU A 106 4.65 0.20 11.91
N ALA A 107 3.84 1.21 11.60
CA ALA A 107 2.59 1.05 10.85
C ALA A 107 2.77 1.05 9.31
N ILE A 108 3.98 1.28 8.80
CA ILE A 108 4.34 1.30 7.36
C ILE A 108 4.66 -0.10 6.84
#